data_AF-A0A523JTP4-F1
#
_entry.id   AF-A0A523JTP4-F1
#
_cell.length_a   1.000
_cell.length_b   1.000
_cell.length_c   1.000
_cell.angle_alpha   90.00
_cell.angle_beta   90.00
_cell.angle_gamma   90.00
#
_symmetry.space_group_name_H-M   'P 1'
#
loop_
_entity.id
_entity.type
_entity.pdbx_description
1 polymer ?
#
loop_
_entity_poly.entity_id
_entity_poly.type
_entity_poly.pdbx_seq_one_letter_code
_entity_poly.pdbx_strand_id
1 'polypeptide(L)'
;YQWSIALVPDPEDRSKDVVSSGWIERIAEPEGLEGRLSKAGPSGAASVYGTEGLWYDTLAATHAQMIRNPDDPRHRQQLSTLLVQVGLPDSAARQ
;
A
#
# COMPACT_ATOMS: atom_id res chain seq x y z
N TYR A 1 -5.86 -13.10 -4.72
CA TYR A 1 -4.54 -13.70 -4.99
C TYR A 1 -3.86 -14.01 -3.68
N GLN A 2 -3.06 -15.08 -3.58
CA GLN A 2 -2.30 -15.43 -2.39
C GLN A 2 -0.84 -15.61 -2.76
N TRP A 3 0.07 -15.26 -1.86
CA TRP A 3 1.51 -15.42 -2.06
C TRP A 3 2.19 -15.84 -0.76
N SER A 4 3.33 -16.51 -0.89
CA SER A 4 4.24 -16.84 0.21
C SER A 4 5.68 -16.77 -0.27
N ILE A 5 6.57 -16.24 0.57
CA ILE A 5 8.01 -16.14 0.36
C ILE A 5 8.68 -16.82 1.55
N ALA A 6 9.65 -17.70 1.29
CA ALA A 6 10.44 -18.35 2.32
C ALA A 6 11.92 -18.04 2.12
N LEU A 7 12.59 -17.60 3.18
CA LEU A 7 14.04 -17.64 3.27
C LEU A 7 14.43 -19.03 3.78
N VAL A 8 15.21 -19.78 2.99
CA VAL A 8 15.66 -21.15 3.29
C VAL A 8 17.17 -21.12 3.56
N PRO A 9 17.62 -21.05 4.82
CA PRO A 9 19.03 -20.99 5.15
C PRO A 9 19.72 -22.34 4.99
N ASP A 10 18.99 -23.43 5.25
CA ASP A 10 19.46 -24.81 5.13
C ASP A 10 18.45 -25.62 4.30
N PRO A 11 18.79 -26.01 3.05
CA PRO A 11 17.91 -26.80 2.20
C PRO A 11 17.59 -28.21 2.72
N GLU A 12 18.46 -28.79 3.56
CA GLU A 12 18.32 -30.16 4.09
C GLU A 12 17.55 -30.19 5.42
N ASP A 13 17.49 -29.07 6.15
CA ASP A 13 16.68 -28.88 7.37
C ASP A 13 15.88 -27.56 7.33
N ARG A 14 14.65 -27.67 6.81
CA ARG A 14 13.73 -26.53 6.61
C ARG A 14 12.96 -26.12 7.87
N SER A 15 13.24 -26.72 9.03
CA SER A 15 12.53 -26.40 10.29
C SER A 15 12.74 -24.95 10.76
N LYS A 16 13.76 -24.27 10.22
CA LYS A 16 14.14 -22.89 10.54
C LYS A 16 13.85 -21.91 9.40
N ASP A 17 13.06 -22.30 8.41
CA ASP A 17 12.65 -21.39 7.34
C ASP A 17 11.89 -20.20 7.91
N VAL A 18 12.25 -19.00 7.46
CA VAL A 18 11.47 -17.80 7.76
C VAL A 18 10.49 -17.58 6.62
N VAL A 19 9.20 -17.77 6.90
CA VAL A 19 8.13 -17.67 5.92
C VAL A 19 7.31 -16.39 6.15
N SER A 20 7.12 -15.62 5.08
CA SER A 20 6.15 -14.53 5.02
C SER A 20 5.08 -14.88 3.99
N SER A 21 3.82 -14.53 4.25
CA SER A 21 2.72 -14.81 3.34
C SER A 21 1.69 -13.70 3.39
N GLY A 22 0.87 -13.62 2.35
CA GLY A 22 -0.16 -12.61 2.25
C GLY A 22 -1.19 -12.94 1.19
N TRP A 23 -2.21 -12.10 1.13
CA TRP A 23 -3.27 -12.21 0.15
C TRP A 23 -3.67 -10.82 -0.33
N ILE A 24 -4.07 -10.74 -1.60
CA ILE A 24 -4.67 -9.57 -2.22
C ILE A 24 -6.13 -9.92 -2.48
N GLU A 25 -7.03 -9.17 -1.87
CA GLU A 25 -8.44 -9.21 -2.20
C GLU A 25 -8.71 -8.40 -3.45
N ARG A 26 -9.48 -8.96 -4.37
CA ARG A 26 -10.10 -8.18 -5.43
C ARG A 26 -11.58 -8.06 -5.11
N ILE A 27 -12.03 -6.84 -4.88
CA ILE A 27 -13.44 -6.54 -4.65
C ILE A 27 -14.09 -6.06 -5.95
N ALA A 28 -15.42 -6.09 -5.99
CA ALA A 28 -16.17 -5.38 -7.03
C ALA A 28 -15.97 -3.87 -6.85
N GLU A 29 -16.01 -3.12 -7.95
CA GLU A 29 -15.87 -1.67 -7.89
C GLU A 29 -17.00 -1.06 -7.03
N PRO A 30 -16.68 -0.27 -6.00
CA PRO A 30 -17.67 0.45 -5.22
C PRO A 30 -18.53 1.36 -6.08
N GLU A 31 -19.84 1.40 -5.82
CA GLU A 31 -20.77 2.21 -6.60
C GLU A 31 -20.39 3.70 -6.57
N GLY A 32 -20.33 4.31 -7.76
CA GLY A 32 -20.01 5.73 -7.92
C GLY A 32 -18.55 6.11 -7.64
N LEU A 33 -17.64 5.14 -7.50
CA LEU A 33 -16.22 5.37 -7.26
C LEU A 33 -15.61 6.27 -8.34
N GLU A 34 -15.81 5.97 -9.61
CA GLU A 34 -15.29 6.76 -10.74
C GLU A 34 -15.74 8.23 -10.68
N GLY A 35 -17.01 8.48 -10.32
CA GLY A 35 -17.53 9.84 -10.14
C GLY A 35 -16.86 10.58 -8.98
N ARG A 36 -16.61 9.90 -7.86
CA ARG A 36 -15.86 10.46 -6.72
C ARG A 36 -14.42 10.77 -7.10
N LEU A 37 -13.75 9.87 -7.84
CA LEU A 37 -12.38 10.05 -8.31
C LEU A 37 -12.27 11.22 -9.30
N SER A 38 -13.19 11.32 -10.26
CA SER A 38 -13.23 12.42 -11.22
C SER A 38 -13.39 13.78 -10.53
N LYS A 39 -14.29 13.86 -9.55
CA LYS A 39 -14.50 15.09 -8.75
C LYS A 39 -13.29 15.44 -7.87
N ALA A 40 -12.63 14.44 -7.29
CA ALA A 40 -11.51 14.63 -6.37
C ALA A 40 -10.19 14.97 -7.10
N GLY A 41 -10.05 14.51 -8.35
CA GLY A 41 -8.85 14.65 -9.15
C GLY A 41 -7.63 13.90 -8.57
N PRO A 42 -6.45 14.03 -9.20
CA PRO A 42 -5.25 13.28 -8.81
C PRO A 42 -4.77 13.54 -7.38
N SER A 43 -5.02 14.74 -6.85
CA SER A 43 -4.64 15.13 -5.48
C SER A 43 -5.58 14.54 -4.41
N GLY A 44 -6.83 14.24 -4.77
CA GLY A 44 -7.82 13.67 -3.83
C GLY A 44 -8.00 12.16 -3.93
N ALA A 45 -7.49 11.52 -4.98
CA ALA A 45 -7.69 10.09 -5.26
C ALA A 45 -7.33 9.16 -4.08
N ALA A 46 -6.22 9.40 -3.38
CA ALA A 46 -5.82 8.58 -2.24
C ALA A 46 -6.87 8.58 -1.11
N SER A 47 -7.47 9.73 -0.84
CA SER A 47 -8.52 9.88 0.18
C SER A 47 -9.80 9.13 -0.22
N VAL A 48 -10.18 9.21 -1.50
CA VAL A 48 -11.33 8.48 -2.03
C VAL A 48 -11.11 6.97 -1.88
N TYR A 49 -10.00 6.44 -2.37
CA TYR A 49 -9.69 5.01 -2.22
C TYR A 49 -9.63 4.57 -0.75
N GLY A 50 -9.03 5.39 0.12
CA GLY A 50 -8.89 5.04 1.54
C GLY A 50 -10.23 4.97 2.25
N THR A 51 -11.18 5.83 1.88
CA THR A 51 -12.54 5.82 2.43
C THR A 51 -13.31 4.55 2.03
N GLU A 52 -13.05 4.01 0.84
CA GLU A 52 -13.65 2.76 0.36
C GLU A 52 -12.91 1.49 0.86
N GLY A 53 -11.85 1.64 1.66
CA GLY A 53 -11.03 0.52 2.11
C GLY A 53 -10.15 -0.10 1.03
N LEU A 54 -9.97 0.58 -0.11
CA LEU A 54 -9.15 0.14 -1.24
C LEU A 54 -7.66 0.42 -0.96
N TRP A 55 -7.09 -0.29 0.02
CA TRP A 55 -5.78 0.02 0.58
C TRP A 55 -4.64 0.05 -0.45
N TYR A 56 -4.61 -0.89 -1.40
CA TYR A 56 -3.59 -0.92 -2.46
C TYR A 56 -3.67 0.30 -3.38
N ASP A 57 -4.89 0.71 -3.74
CA ASP A 57 -5.14 1.89 -4.57
C ASP A 57 -4.82 3.19 -3.81
N THR A 58 -5.12 3.24 -2.50
CA THR A 58 -4.70 4.33 -1.61
C THR A 58 -3.19 4.48 -1.61
N LEU A 59 -2.47 3.38 -1.37
CA LEU A 59 -1.00 3.37 -1.33
C LEU A 59 -0.41 3.81 -2.67
N ALA A 60 -0.91 3.28 -3.79
CA ALA A 60 -0.45 3.64 -5.12
C ALA A 60 -0.69 5.13 -5.42
N ALA A 61 -1.85 5.67 -5.05
CA ALA A 61 -2.17 7.08 -5.26
C ALA A 61 -1.30 8.01 -4.39
N THR A 62 -1.08 7.67 -3.11
CA THR A 62 -0.18 8.42 -2.21
C THR A 62 1.25 8.40 -2.73
N HIS A 63 1.74 7.24 -3.16
CA HIS A 63 3.09 7.11 -3.71
C HIS A 63 3.26 7.91 -5.01
N ALA A 64 2.27 7.90 -5.90
CA ALA A 64 2.29 8.70 -7.11
C ALA A 64 2.30 10.22 -6.83
N GLN A 65 1.66 10.68 -5.75
CA GLN A 65 1.75 12.08 -5.30
C GLN A 65 3.15 12.43 -4.80
N MET A 66 3.76 11.54 -4.01
CA MET A 66 5.13 11.70 -3.53
C MET A 66 6.12 11.83 -4.70
N ILE A 67 6.02 10.98 -5.71
CA ILE A 67 6.91 11.03 -6.90
C ILE A 67 6.74 12.35 -7.67
N ARG A 68 5.50 12.85 -7.80
CA ARG A 68 5.23 14.10 -8.54
C ARG A 68 5.73 15.34 -7.82
N ASN A 69 5.73 15.33 -6.49
CA ASN A 69 6.10 16.46 -5.65
C ASN A 69 7.12 16.03 -4.57
N PRO A 70 8.36 15.67 -4.97
CA PRO A 70 9.34 15.04 -4.09
C PRO A 70 9.89 16.00 -3.01
N ASP A 71 9.78 17.31 -3.24
CA ASP A 71 10.29 18.35 -2.33
C ASP A 71 9.36 18.66 -1.16
N ASP A 72 8.10 18.20 -1.22
CA ASP A 72 7.16 18.42 -0.13
C ASP A 72 7.25 17.27 0.90
N PRO A 73 7.78 17.53 2.11
CA PRO A 73 7.98 16.49 3.13
C PRO A 73 6.66 15.89 3.64
N ARG A 74 5.52 16.56 3.42
CA ARG A 74 4.21 16.06 3.85
C ARG A 74 3.82 14.77 3.14
N HIS A 75 4.22 14.57 1.88
CA HIS A 75 3.91 13.35 1.15
C HIS A 75 4.62 12.13 1.73
N ARG A 76 5.88 12.27 2.18
CA ARG A 76 6.58 11.18 2.89
C ARG A 76 5.91 10.87 4.21
N GLN A 77 5.47 11.88 4.95
CA GLN A 77 4.76 11.68 6.21
C GLN A 77 3.44 10.93 6.01
N GLN A 78 2.68 11.27 4.95
CA GLN A 78 1.46 10.56 4.59
C GLN A 78 1.71 9.09 4.24
N LEU A 79 2.75 8.80 3.46
CA LEU A 79 3.15 7.43 3.16
C LEU A 79 3.55 6.66 4.44
N SER A 80 4.36 7.27 5.31
CA SER A 80 4.75 6.69 6.60
C SER A 80 3.53 6.32 7.44
N THR A 81 2.58 7.25 7.54
CA THR A 81 1.35 7.07 8.32
C THR A 81 0.52 5.90 7.80
N LEU A 82 0.38 5.78 6.48
CA LEU A 82 -0.37 4.70 5.83
C LEU A 82 0.29 3.33 6.06
N LEU A 83 1.61 3.26 6.03
CA LEU A 83 2.37 2.02 6.26
C LEU A 83 2.28 1.59 7.72
N VAL A 84 2.39 2.51 8.67
CA VAL A 84 2.23 2.22 10.11
C VAL A 84 0.84 1.71 10.44
N GLN A 85 -0.21 2.20 9.78
CA GLN A 85 -1.59 1.73 9.99
C GLN A 85 -1.77 0.23 9.72
N VAL A 86 -0.94 -0.36 8.84
CA VAL A 86 -0.98 -1.79 8.53
C VAL A 86 0.15 -2.58 9.20
N GLY A 87 0.82 -1.99 10.20
CA GLY A 87 1.89 -2.63 10.97
C GLY A 87 3.24 -2.67 10.25
N LEU A 88 3.41 -1.92 9.15
CA LEU A 88 4.71 -1.77 8.50
C LEU A 88 5.52 -0.65 9.17
N PRO A 89 6.84 -0.82 9.34
CA PRO A 89 7.66 0.19 10.00
C PRO A 89 7.85 1.43 9.11
N ASP A 90 8.02 2.60 9.73
CA ASP A 90 8.30 3.86 9.03
C ASP A 90 9.54 3.81 8.12
N SER A 91 10.48 2.90 8.39
CA SER A 91 11.64 2.68 7.52
C SER A 91 11.24 2.23 6.11
N ALA A 92 10.07 1.60 5.93
CA ALA A 92 9.55 1.22 4.62
C ALA A 92 9.19 2.44 3.77
N ALA A 93 8.88 3.59 4.36
CA ALA A 93 8.61 4.84 3.65
C ALA A 93 9.89 5.58 3.17
N ARG A 94 11.07 5.07 3.52
CA ARG A 94 12.37 5.71 3.22
C ARG A 94 13.11 5.09 2.02
N GLN A 95 12.60 3.97 1.48
CA GLN A 95 13.12 3.32 0.28
C GLN A 95 12.57 4.01 -0.98
#